data_AF-A0A9D1JAT2-F1
#
_entry.id   AF-A0A9D1JAT2-F1
#
_cell.length_a   1.000
_cell.length_b   1.000
_cell.length_c   1.000
_cell.angle_alpha   90.00
_cell.angle_beta   90.00
_cell.angle_gamma   90.00
#
_symmetry.space_group_name_H-M   'P 1'
#
loop_
_entity.id
_entity.type
_entity.pdbx_description
1 polymer ?
#
loop_
_entity_poly.entity_id
_entity_poly.type
_entity_poly.pdbx_seq_one_letter_code
_entity_poly.pdbx_strand_id
1 'polypeptide(L)'
;MKDLQDIRIELDEIDRQILALYERRLALAEDVAVYKEAHRKPVLDKAREDQKLKTLGDMASDDFSRQGILELFEQIMSTSRKKQYRYLASRGLVENHEFICQERFDFSGTRVVYQGLEGAYSQMAMQEFFPGIPEERTFHVKTWRDAMEAIRLGKADYAVLPIENSSAGVVAENYDLLMEYDVAIVGEQIIKIDHALLGVKGSRISDIRCVYSHPQALMQCASYLEREHPEFETISLKNTAAAARKVQEDGDRSQAAIAGARNAKIYDLEVLEEAIQDNKHNETRFIIVSGEKKYLARADKISICFELPNEKGSLYHTLSHFIFNGLNMSRIESRPLPGKNWEYRFFVDFAGNLREEAVQNALVGLAAETRGLRILGNY
;
A
#
# COMPACT_ATOMS: atom_id res chain seq x y z
N MET A 1 -43.17 -2.31 34.29
CA MET A 1 -41.95 -2.58 33.51
C MET A 1 -42.32 -3.72 32.59
N LYS A 2 -42.21 -3.57 31.27
CA LYS A 2 -42.54 -4.66 30.34
C LYS A 2 -41.57 -5.83 30.58
N ASP A 3 -42.05 -7.07 30.43
CA ASP A 3 -41.18 -8.24 30.46
C ASP A 3 -40.20 -8.18 29.28
N LEU A 4 -38.97 -8.66 29.47
CA LEU A 4 -37.95 -8.62 28.43
C LEU A 4 -38.37 -9.40 27.18
N GLN A 5 -39.12 -10.49 27.34
CA GLN A 5 -39.59 -11.30 26.23
C GLN A 5 -40.66 -10.56 25.42
N ASP A 6 -41.58 -9.88 26.09
CA ASP A 6 -42.61 -9.06 25.42
C ASP A 6 -41.97 -7.91 24.64
N ILE A 7 -40.95 -7.25 25.21
CA ILE A 7 -40.18 -6.20 24.52
C ILE A 7 -39.52 -6.76 23.25
N ARG A 8 -38.91 -7.94 23.33
CA ARG A 8 -38.26 -8.57 22.17
C ARG A 8 -39.24 -8.92 21.05
N ILE A 9 -40.45 -9.39 21.40
CA ILE A 9 -41.50 -9.68 20.41
C ILE A 9 -41.91 -8.41 19.68
N GLU A 10 -42.09 -7.29 20.40
CA GLU A 10 -42.40 -6.01 19.79
C GLU A 10 -41.25 -5.50 18.88
N LEU A 11 -40.00 -5.67 19.29
CA LEU A 11 -38.83 -5.33 18.47
C LEU A 11 -38.77 -6.18 17.19
N ASP A 12 -39.00 -7.49 17.29
CA ASP A 12 -39.01 -8.40 16.13
C ASP A 12 -40.09 -8.00 15.10
N GLU A 13 -41.24 -7.50 15.56
CA GLU A 13 -42.29 -7.01 14.66
C GLU A 13 -41.86 -5.74 13.92
N ILE A 14 -41.21 -4.80 14.62
CA ILE A 14 -40.66 -3.58 14.03
C ILE A 14 -39.57 -3.93 13.01
N ASP A 15 -38.66 -4.84 13.35
CA ASP A 15 -37.55 -5.26 12.48
C ASP A 15 -38.05 -5.86 11.16
N ARG A 16 -39.13 -6.64 11.19
CA ARG A 16 -39.77 -7.16 9.96
C ARG A 16 -40.31 -6.05 9.08
N GLN A 17 -40.90 -5.00 9.66
CA GLN A 17 -41.39 -3.86 8.90
C GLN A 17 -40.24 -3.06 8.29
N ILE A 18 -39.16 -2.85 9.05
CA ILE A 18 -37.94 -2.19 8.57
C ILE A 18 -37.36 -2.96 7.38
N LEU A 19 -37.23 -4.28 7.49
CA LEU A 19 -36.71 -5.14 6.42
C LEU A 19 -37.54 -5.02 5.14
N ALA A 20 -38.87 -5.15 5.24
CA ALA A 20 -39.76 -5.05 4.09
C ALA A 20 -39.68 -3.68 3.40
N LEU A 21 -39.62 -2.60 4.19
CA LEU A 21 -39.47 -1.24 3.65
C LEU A 21 -38.09 -1.03 3.01
N TYR A 22 -37.04 -1.58 3.61
CA TYR A 22 -35.67 -1.49 3.11
C TYR A 22 -35.53 -2.19 1.75
N GLU A 23 -36.02 -3.42 1.60
CA GLU A 23 -35.98 -4.15 0.34
C GLU A 23 -36.76 -3.43 -0.77
N ARG A 24 -37.97 -2.95 -0.46
CA ARG A 24 -38.77 -2.15 -1.40
C ARG A 24 -38.03 -0.89 -1.84
N ARG A 25 -37.32 -0.22 -0.92
CA ARG A 25 -36.52 0.96 -1.23
C ARG A 25 -35.32 0.62 -2.11
N LEU A 26 -34.66 -0.52 -1.91
CA LEU A 26 -33.57 -0.98 -2.76
C LEU A 26 -34.03 -1.32 -4.18
N ALA A 27 -35.24 -1.87 -4.35
CA ALA A 27 -35.82 -2.08 -5.68
C ALA A 27 -35.99 -0.75 -6.43
N LEU A 28 -36.52 0.28 -5.77
CA LEU A 28 -36.63 1.63 -6.34
C LEU A 28 -35.26 2.26 -6.67
N ALA A 29 -34.20 1.90 -5.94
CA ALA A 29 -32.85 2.38 -6.26
C ALA A 29 -32.35 1.83 -7.60
N GLU A 30 -32.76 0.62 -7.98
CA GLU A 30 -32.45 0.03 -9.28
C GLU A 30 -33.20 0.78 -10.41
N ASP A 31 -34.48 1.09 -10.21
CA ASP A 31 -35.25 1.94 -11.15
C ASP A 31 -34.61 3.33 -11.34
N VAL A 32 -34.07 3.90 -10.26
CA VAL A 32 -33.30 5.15 -10.32
C VAL A 32 -32.01 4.96 -11.14
N ALA A 33 -31.34 3.81 -11.06
CA ALA A 33 -30.17 3.49 -11.88
C ALA A 33 -30.52 3.53 -13.37
N VAL A 34 -31.59 2.82 -13.75
CA VAL A 34 -32.11 2.75 -15.12
C VAL A 34 -32.42 4.15 -15.65
N TYR A 35 -33.11 4.96 -14.85
CA TYR A 35 -33.44 6.34 -15.21
C TYR A 35 -32.18 7.19 -15.40
N LYS A 36 -31.21 7.08 -14.49
CA LYS A 36 -29.96 7.84 -14.55
C LYS A 36 -29.10 7.45 -15.75
N GLU A 37 -28.99 6.16 -16.08
CA GLU A 37 -28.31 5.67 -17.28
C GLU A 37 -28.95 6.30 -18.54
N ALA A 38 -30.27 6.19 -18.68
CA ALA A 38 -31.00 6.71 -19.84
C ALA A 38 -30.86 8.23 -20.03
N HIS A 39 -30.70 8.97 -18.93
CA HIS A 39 -30.57 10.45 -18.94
C HIS A 39 -29.14 10.94 -18.72
N ARG A 40 -28.15 10.05 -18.70
CA ARG A 40 -26.72 10.36 -18.44
C ARG A 40 -26.49 11.18 -17.18
N LYS A 41 -27.20 10.85 -16.09
CA LYS A 41 -27.04 11.48 -14.78
C LYS A 41 -26.11 10.65 -13.88
N PRO A 42 -25.29 11.28 -13.02
CA PRO A 42 -24.43 10.56 -12.10
C PRO A 42 -25.22 9.82 -11.01
N VAL A 43 -24.67 8.71 -10.53
CA VAL A 43 -25.24 7.95 -9.40
C VAL A 43 -25.17 8.77 -8.10
N LEU A 44 -24.03 9.38 -7.80
CA LEU A 44 -23.90 10.30 -6.67
C LEU A 44 -24.55 11.66 -7.01
N ASP A 45 -25.51 12.07 -6.19
CA ASP A 45 -26.10 13.41 -6.20
C ASP A 45 -26.07 13.97 -4.77
N LYS A 46 -24.94 14.61 -4.44
CA LYS A 46 -24.66 15.08 -3.08
C LYS A 46 -25.68 16.09 -2.59
N ALA A 47 -26.09 17.03 -3.45
CA ALA A 47 -27.09 18.04 -3.10
C ALA A 47 -28.45 17.41 -2.75
N ARG A 48 -28.87 16.38 -3.50
CA ARG A 48 -30.11 15.67 -3.22
C ARG A 48 -30.04 14.85 -1.93
N GLU A 49 -28.92 14.18 -1.68
CA GLU A 49 -28.71 13.43 -0.44
C GLU A 49 -28.70 14.34 0.78
N ASP A 50 -27.95 15.45 0.74
CA ASP A 50 -27.87 16.41 1.84
C ASP A 50 -29.25 17.04 2.13
N GLN A 51 -30.02 17.37 1.08
CA GLN A 51 -31.40 17.86 1.24
C GLN A 51 -32.28 16.82 1.96
N LYS A 52 -32.15 15.54 1.59
CA LYS A 52 -32.95 14.47 2.17
C LYS A 52 -32.55 14.19 3.63
N LEU A 53 -31.26 14.17 3.93
CA LEU A 53 -30.74 14.03 5.29
C LEU A 53 -31.22 15.18 6.18
N LYS A 54 -31.18 16.42 5.69
CA LYS A 54 -31.73 17.58 6.41
C LYS A 54 -33.20 17.38 6.76
N THR A 55 -34.03 17.01 5.77
CA THR A 55 -35.46 16.79 5.98
C THR A 55 -35.74 15.69 7.01
N LEU A 56 -34.95 14.61 7.01
CA LEU A 56 -35.10 13.51 7.97
C LEU A 56 -34.62 13.90 9.36
N GLY A 57 -33.51 14.64 9.47
CA GLY A 57 -33.01 15.14 10.74
C GLY A 57 -33.95 16.12 11.41
N ASP A 58 -34.72 16.90 10.64
CA ASP A 58 -35.72 17.83 11.16
C ASP A 58 -37.01 17.11 11.64
N MET A 59 -37.17 15.81 11.33
CA MET A 59 -38.29 14.98 11.84
C MET A 59 -37.95 14.26 13.16
N ALA A 60 -36.71 14.36 13.64
CA ALA A 60 -36.28 13.68 14.85
C ALA A 60 -36.85 14.32 16.12
N SER A 61 -37.13 13.49 17.13
CA SER A 61 -37.70 13.93 18.42
C SER A 61 -36.70 14.66 19.33
N ASP A 62 -35.43 14.31 19.21
CA ASP A 62 -34.33 14.76 20.07
C ASP A 62 -32.99 14.60 19.35
N ASP A 63 -31.92 15.17 19.91
CA ASP A 63 -30.60 15.20 19.28
C ASP A 63 -29.96 13.81 19.12
N PHE A 64 -30.24 12.88 20.05
CA PHE A 64 -29.73 11.51 19.98
C PHE A 64 -30.41 10.76 18.82
N SER A 65 -31.73 10.83 18.75
CA SER A 65 -32.54 10.26 17.67
C SER A 65 -32.20 10.89 16.32
N ARG A 66 -31.92 12.21 16.30
CA ARG A 66 -31.47 12.93 15.09
C ARG A 66 -30.19 12.33 14.55
N GLN A 67 -29.17 12.18 15.40
CA GLN A 67 -27.90 11.59 14.99
C GLN A 67 -28.07 10.16 14.47
N GLY A 68 -28.82 9.31 15.18
CA GLY A 68 -29.07 7.93 14.77
C GLY A 68 -29.83 7.80 13.43
N ILE A 69 -30.83 8.67 13.20
CA ILE A 69 -31.56 8.72 11.92
C ILE A 69 -30.63 9.12 10.77
N LEU A 70 -29.79 10.13 10.97
CA LEU A 70 -28.86 10.60 9.93
C LEU A 70 -27.88 9.48 9.55
N GLU A 71 -27.26 8.83 10.52
CA GLU A 71 -26.31 7.71 10.29
C GLU A 71 -26.98 6.53 9.57
N LEU A 72 -28.19 6.13 10.01
CA LEU A 72 -28.95 5.06 9.38
C LEU A 72 -29.25 5.39 7.90
N PHE A 73 -29.75 6.60 7.63
CA PHE A 73 -30.13 6.97 6.27
C PHE A 73 -28.93 7.20 5.36
N GLU A 74 -27.78 7.66 5.87
CA GLU A 74 -26.53 7.69 5.14
C GLU A 74 -26.11 6.28 4.69
N GLN A 75 -26.23 5.27 5.56
CA GLN A 75 -25.94 3.87 5.20
C GLN A 75 -26.92 3.33 4.15
N ILE A 76 -28.20 3.64 4.29
CA ILE A 76 -29.23 3.25 3.31
C ILE A 76 -28.93 3.90 1.95
N MET A 77 -28.58 5.19 1.92
CA MET A 77 -28.22 5.90 0.69
C MET A 77 -26.96 5.33 0.06
N SER A 78 -25.90 5.11 0.85
CA SER A 78 -24.66 4.47 0.39
C SER A 78 -24.94 3.11 -0.25
N THR A 79 -25.74 2.26 0.41
CA THR A 79 -26.10 0.94 -0.14
C THR A 79 -26.92 1.04 -1.42
N SER A 80 -27.77 2.06 -1.53
CA SER A 80 -28.54 2.33 -2.75
C SER A 80 -27.66 2.73 -3.93
N ARG A 81 -26.60 3.52 -3.68
CA ARG A 81 -25.61 3.85 -4.72
C ARG A 81 -24.86 2.61 -5.16
N LYS A 82 -24.43 1.75 -4.22
CA LYS A 82 -23.74 0.48 -4.55
C LYS A 82 -24.61 -0.44 -5.39
N LYS A 83 -25.90 -0.53 -5.10
CA LYS A 83 -26.88 -1.26 -5.93
C LYS A 83 -26.97 -0.66 -7.35
N GLN A 84 -26.99 0.67 -7.48
CA GLN A 84 -26.96 1.35 -8.78
C GLN A 84 -25.64 1.08 -9.54
N TYR A 85 -24.48 1.17 -8.88
CA TYR A 85 -23.19 0.86 -9.51
C TYR A 85 -23.12 -0.58 -10.00
N ARG A 86 -23.62 -1.53 -9.20
CA ARG A 86 -23.71 -2.95 -9.61
C ARG A 86 -24.57 -3.14 -10.86
N TYR A 87 -25.67 -2.40 -10.99
CA TYR A 87 -26.51 -2.41 -12.19
C TYR A 87 -25.76 -1.84 -13.42
N LEU A 88 -25.01 -0.75 -13.25
CA LEU A 88 -24.24 -0.16 -14.35
C LEU A 88 -23.07 -1.07 -14.77
N ALA A 89 -22.38 -1.68 -13.81
CA ALA A 89 -21.26 -2.58 -14.08
C ALA A 89 -21.70 -3.84 -14.85
N SER A 90 -22.85 -4.43 -14.51
CA SER A 90 -23.39 -5.62 -15.23
C SER A 90 -23.75 -5.33 -16.70
N ARG A 91 -23.87 -4.05 -17.08
CA ARG A 91 -24.11 -3.58 -18.45
C ARG A 91 -22.81 -3.32 -19.22
N GLY A 92 -21.65 -3.58 -18.62
CA GLY A 92 -20.34 -3.34 -19.23
C GLY A 92 -19.91 -1.87 -19.22
N LEU A 93 -20.55 -1.02 -18.41
CA LEU A 93 -20.16 0.39 -18.22
C LEU A 93 -19.04 0.55 -17.18
N VAL A 94 -18.17 -0.45 -17.06
CA VAL A 94 -16.96 -0.34 -16.24
C VAL A 94 -15.94 0.46 -17.05
N GLU A 95 -15.39 1.53 -16.47
CA GLU A 95 -14.27 2.24 -17.10
C GLU A 95 -13.18 1.22 -17.45
N ASN A 96 -12.84 1.13 -18.74
CA ASN A 96 -11.71 0.31 -19.18
C ASN A 96 -10.46 0.86 -18.48
N HIS A 97 -9.95 0.10 -17.50
CA HIS A 97 -8.65 0.39 -16.95
C HIS A 97 -7.59 0.14 -18.02
N GLU A 98 -6.50 0.90 -17.99
CA GLU A 98 -5.40 0.75 -18.95
C GLU A 98 -4.56 -0.52 -18.72
N PHE A 99 -4.90 -1.32 -17.71
CA PHE A 99 -4.18 -2.54 -17.34
C PHE A 99 -4.47 -3.71 -18.28
N ILE A 100 -3.39 -4.34 -18.75
CA ILE A 100 -3.41 -5.49 -19.66
C ILE A 100 -3.19 -6.80 -18.88
N CYS A 101 -4.16 -7.71 -18.93
CA CYS A 101 -4.03 -9.05 -18.35
C CYS A 101 -3.10 -9.92 -19.19
N GLN A 102 -2.19 -10.64 -18.55
CA GLN A 102 -1.28 -11.60 -19.18
C GLN A 102 -1.27 -12.93 -18.42
N GLU A 103 -1.13 -14.06 -19.12
CA GLU A 103 -1.05 -15.38 -18.47
C GLU A 103 0.29 -15.58 -17.74
N ARG A 104 1.36 -14.98 -18.27
CA ARG A 104 2.71 -15.01 -17.71
C ARG A 104 3.47 -13.77 -18.13
N PHE A 105 4.40 -13.34 -17.29
CA PHE A 105 5.42 -12.38 -17.70
C PHE A 105 6.59 -13.11 -18.34
N ASP A 106 7.11 -12.54 -19.42
CA ASP A 106 8.38 -12.93 -20.01
C ASP A 106 9.43 -11.90 -19.58
N PHE A 107 10.38 -12.34 -18.78
CA PHE A 107 11.50 -11.50 -18.33
C PHE A 107 12.74 -11.66 -19.21
N SER A 108 12.64 -12.40 -20.33
CA SER A 108 13.78 -12.57 -21.23
C SER A 108 14.20 -11.22 -21.83
N GLY A 109 15.46 -10.87 -21.61
CA GLY A 109 16.05 -9.62 -22.12
C GLY A 109 15.62 -8.34 -21.39
N THR A 110 14.85 -8.43 -20.30
CA THR A 110 14.43 -7.25 -19.54
C THR A 110 15.59 -6.64 -18.77
N ARG A 111 15.52 -5.33 -18.55
CA ARG A 111 16.49 -4.55 -17.79
C ARG A 111 15.87 -4.14 -16.47
N VAL A 112 16.58 -4.39 -15.38
CA VAL A 112 16.07 -4.10 -14.04
C VAL A 112 16.99 -3.14 -13.32
N VAL A 113 16.39 -2.10 -12.73
CA VAL A 113 17.10 -1.12 -11.91
C VAL A 113 16.72 -1.25 -10.44
N TYR A 114 17.68 -1.05 -9.55
CA TYR A 114 17.42 -0.92 -8.12
C TYR A 114 18.20 0.25 -7.53
N GLN A 115 17.71 0.81 -6.43
CA GLN A 115 18.43 1.85 -5.71
C GLN A 115 19.47 1.25 -4.76
N GLY A 116 20.67 1.84 -4.75
CA GLY A 116 21.74 1.52 -3.81
C GLY A 116 23.05 1.15 -4.50
N LEU A 117 23.73 0.16 -3.94
CA LEU A 117 24.96 -0.45 -4.44
C LEU A 117 24.78 -1.96 -4.48
N GLU A 118 25.73 -2.65 -5.11
CA GLU A 118 25.86 -4.10 -4.96
C GLU A 118 25.89 -4.49 -3.47
N GLY A 119 25.19 -5.56 -3.11
CA GLY A 119 25.03 -5.98 -1.72
C GLY A 119 23.82 -5.39 -0.99
N ALA A 120 23.13 -4.40 -1.56
CA ALA A 120 21.91 -3.83 -0.98
C ALA A 120 20.74 -4.83 -0.96
N TYR A 121 19.82 -4.68 0.00
CA TYR A 121 18.62 -5.51 0.09
C TYR A 121 17.70 -5.36 -1.13
N SER A 122 17.66 -4.19 -1.79
CA SER A 122 16.94 -4.00 -3.05
C SER A 122 17.46 -4.91 -4.18
N GLN A 123 18.78 -5.18 -4.20
CA GLN A 123 19.36 -6.14 -5.15
C GLN A 123 18.96 -7.58 -4.79
N MET A 124 18.83 -7.91 -3.50
CA MET A 124 18.32 -9.21 -3.06
C MET A 124 16.88 -9.42 -3.54
N ALA A 125 16.01 -8.44 -3.31
CA ALA A 125 14.63 -8.45 -3.79
C ALA A 125 14.55 -8.61 -5.32
N MET A 126 15.41 -7.89 -6.05
CA MET A 126 15.54 -8.06 -7.50
C MET A 126 15.93 -9.49 -7.89
N GLN A 127 16.97 -10.05 -7.27
CA GLN A 127 17.49 -11.38 -7.61
C GLN A 127 16.47 -12.49 -7.31
N GLU A 128 15.72 -12.38 -6.21
CA GLU A 128 14.67 -13.35 -5.87
C GLU A 128 13.45 -13.26 -6.79
N PHE A 129 13.02 -12.04 -7.14
CA PHE A 129 11.87 -11.86 -8.02
C PHE A 129 12.19 -12.19 -9.49
N PHE A 130 13.42 -11.90 -9.93
CA PHE A 130 13.88 -12.10 -11.30
C PHE A 130 15.00 -13.16 -11.39
N PRO A 131 14.70 -14.44 -11.11
CA PRO A 131 15.71 -15.48 -11.14
C PRO A 131 16.33 -15.62 -12.53
N GLY A 132 17.66 -15.56 -12.60
CA GLY A 132 18.41 -15.80 -13.84
C GLY A 132 18.53 -14.62 -14.80
N ILE A 133 18.15 -13.40 -14.40
CA ILE A 133 18.50 -12.20 -15.19
C ILE A 133 20.03 -12.03 -15.19
N PRO A 134 20.67 -11.89 -16.37
CA PRO A 134 22.11 -11.66 -16.46
C PRO A 134 22.54 -10.35 -15.80
N GLU A 135 23.72 -10.33 -15.19
CA GLU A 135 24.22 -9.17 -14.45
C GLU A 135 24.31 -7.92 -15.33
N GLU A 136 24.68 -8.06 -16.61
CA GLU A 136 24.75 -6.98 -17.59
C GLU A 136 23.38 -6.34 -17.94
N ARG A 137 22.28 -6.98 -17.54
CA ARG A 137 20.90 -6.47 -17.67
C ARG A 137 20.41 -5.82 -16.38
N THR A 138 21.20 -5.83 -15.32
CA THR A 138 20.88 -5.19 -14.06
C THR A 138 21.80 -4.01 -13.82
N PHE A 139 21.28 -2.95 -13.21
CA PHE A 139 22.12 -1.83 -12.79
C PHE A 139 21.54 -1.14 -11.58
N HIS A 140 22.37 -0.37 -10.88
CA HIS A 140 21.98 0.35 -9.69
C HIS A 140 22.10 1.86 -9.85
N VAL A 141 21.28 2.58 -9.11
CA VAL A 141 21.22 4.05 -9.13
C VAL A 141 21.28 4.61 -7.71
N LYS A 142 21.54 5.92 -7.60
CA LYS A 142 21.78 6.56 -6.30
C LYS A 142 20.49 6.78 -5.51
N THR A 143 19.42 7.19 -6.19
CA THR A 143 18.14 7.55 -5.55
C THR A 143 16.98 6.73 -6.13
N TRP A 144 15.87 6.63 -5.39
CA TRP A 144 14.65 5.97 -5.90
C TRP A 144 14.06 6.75 -7.08
N ARG A 145 14.17 8.08 -7.05
CA ARG A 145 13.83 8.95 -8.19
C ARG A 145 14.61 8.60 -9.45
N ASP A 146 15.93 8.36 -9.34
CA ASP A 146 16.74 7.93 -10.50
C ASP A 146 16.25 6.59 -11.08
N ALA A 147 15.70 5.70 -10.24
CA ALA A 147 15.16 4.41 -10.69
C ALA A 147 13.85 4.62 -11.47
N MET A 148 12.97 5.50 -10.98
CA MET A 148 11.76 5.90 -11.69
C MET A 148 12.08 6.61 -13.02
N GLU A 149 13.05 7.51 -13.02
CA GLU A 149 13.54 8.19 -14.23
C GLU A 149 14.13 7.20 -15.25
N ALA A 150 14.81 6.14 -14.79
CA ALA A 150 15.31 5.10 -15.68
C ALA A 150 14.18 4.35 -16.39
N ILE A 151 13.06 4.08 -15.71
CA ILE A 151 11.85 3.54 -16.36
C ILE A 151 11.29 4.55 -17.36
N ARG A 152 11.07 5.80 -16.92
CA ARG A 152 10.47 6.86 -17.75
C ARG A 152 11.25 7.11 -19.04
N LEU A 153 12.58 7.02 -18.99
CA LEU A 153 13.49 7.18 -20.13
C LEU A 153 13.71 5.90 -20.94
N GLY A 154 13.04 4.79 -20.60
CA GLY A 154 13.18 3.50 -21.28
C GLY A 154 14.57 2.87 -21.12
N LYS A 155 15.32 3.22 -20.07
CA LYS A 155 16.63 2.61 -19.73
C LYS A 155 16.47 1.32 -18.93
N ALA A 156 15.40 1.22 -18.15
CA ALA A 156 14.99 0.02 -17.43
C ALA A 156 13.53 -0.32 -17.76
N ASP A 157 13.19 -1.60 -17.70
CA ASP A 157 11.83 -2.10 -17.91
C ASP A 157 11.12 -2.29 -16.55
N TYR A 158 11.90 -2.53 -15.49
CA TYR A 158 11.42 -2.67 -14.11
C TYR A 158 12.31 -1.95 -13.10
N ALA A 159 11.73 -1.49 -12.00
CA ALA A 159 12.44 -1.01 -10.82
C ALA A 159 11.99 -1.72 -9.55
N VAL A 160 12.92 -1.91 -8.62
CA VAL A 160 12.67 -2.52 -7.31
C VAL A 160 12.74 -1.45 -6.21
N LEU A 161 11.63 -1.26 -5.50
CA LEU A 161 11.48 -0.18 -4.53
C LEU A 161 10.96 -0.71 -3.19
N PRO A 162 11.59 -0.38 -2.04
CA PRO A 162 11.03 -0.71 -0.74
C PRO A 162 9.80 0.16 -0.46
N ILE A 163 8.70 -0.44 0.02
CA ILE A 163 7.48 0.32 0.35
C ILE A 163 7.20 0.34 1.86
N GLU A 164 7.70 -0.65 2.58
CA GLU A 164 7.43 -0.85 4.00
C GLU A 164 8.49 -1.74 4.65
N ASN A 165 8.85 -1.43 5.89
CA ASN A 165 9.70 -2.24 6.75
C ASN A 165 8.97 -2.54 8.06
N SER A 166 9.00 -3.78 8.53
CA SER A 166 8.25 -4.20 9.74
C SER A 166 8.72 -3.52 11.03
N SER A 167 9.95 -2.99 11.06
CA SER A 167 10.50 -2.28 12.22
C SER A 167 10.47 -0.76 12.11
N ALA A 168 10.47 -0.18 10.90
CA ALA A 168 10.55 1.27 10.70
C ALA A 168 9.34 1.89 10.00
N GLY A 169 8.35 1.08 9.61
CA GLY A 169 7.14 1.51 8.93
C GLY A 169 7.36 1.81 7.45
N VAL A 170 6.56 2.75 6.94
CA VAL A 170 6.44 3.00 5.49
C VAL A 170 7.60 3.81 4.93
N VAL A 171 7.98 3.49 3.68
CA VAL A 171 8.95 4.30 2.93
C VAL A 171 8.22 5.39 2.17
N ALA A 172 7.95 6.48 2.89
CA ALA A 172 7.15 7.62 2.45
C ALA A 172 7.49 8.15 1.05
N GLU A 173 8.78 8.30 0.73
CA GLU A 173 9.23 8.85 -0.57
C GLU A 173 8.76 8.00 -1.75
N ASN A 174 8.72 6.68 -1.61
CA ASN A 174 8.30 5.80 -2.70
C ASN A 174 6.79 5.86 -2.97
N TYR A 175 5.98 6.16 -1.96
CA TYR A 175 4.56 6.48 -2.15
C TYR A 175 4.35 7.76 -2.97
N ASP A 176 5.16 8.78 -2.71
CA ASP A 176 5.06 10.04 -3.44
C ASP A 176 5.53 9.85 -4.89
N LEU A 177 6.61 9.09 -5.11
CA LEU A 177 7.11 8.74 -6.44
C LEU A 177 6.11 7.93 -7.26
N LEU A 178 5.38 6.98 -6.66
CA LEU A 178 4.30 6.25 -7.36
C LEU A 178 3.23 7.20 -7.92
N MET A 179 3.02 8.35 -7.28
CA MET A 179 2.04 9.33 -7.71
C MET A 179 2.59 10.33 -8.73
N GLU A 180 3.90 10.55 -8.74
CA GLU A 180 4.59 11.44 -9.68
C GLU A 180 4.85 10.78 -11.05
N TYR A 181 5.09 9.48 -11.08
CA TYR A 181 5.44 8.74 -12.30
C TYR A 181 4.29 7.87 -12.79
N ASP A 182 4.15 7.72 -14.11
CA ASP A 182 3.19 6.78 -14.71
C ASP A 182 3.77 5.36 -14.74
N VAL A 183 3.73 4.71 -13.58
CA VAL A 183 4.17 3.32 -13.39
C VAL A 183 3.06 2.49 -12.75
N ALA A 184 3.18 1.17 -12.90
CA ALA A 184 2.31 0.17 -12.30
C ALA A 184 3.13 -0.84 -11.49
N ILE A 185 2.58 -1.26 -10.34
CA ILE A 185 3.09 -2.38 -9.55
C ILE A 185 2.67 -3.67 -10.23
N VAL A 186 3.67 -4.50 -10.54
CA VAL A 186 3.52 -5.79 -11.24
C VAL A 186 3.87 -6.99 -10.35
N GLY A 187 4.33 -6.73 -9.12
CA GLY A 187 4.79 -7.76 -8.21
C GLY A 187 5.28 -7.18 -6.89
N GLU A 188 5.47 -8.06 -5.92
CA GLU A 188 6.11 -7.75 -4.65
C GLU A 188 7.09 -8.85 -4.25
N GLN A 189 8.06 -8.50 -3.41
CA GLN A 189 9.02 -9.42 -2.80
C GLN A 189 9.26 -9.01 -1.35
N ILE A 190 9.16 -9.96 -0.42
CA ILE A 190 9.43 -9.72 1.01
C ILE A 190 10.80 -10.29 1.32
N ILE A 191 11.70 -9.43 1.81
CA ILE A 191 13.07 -9.80 2.15
C ILE A 191 13.29 -9.69 3.64
N LYS A 192 13.78 -10.78 4.24
CA LYS A 192 14.25 -10.79 5.62
C LYS A 192 15.53 -9.96 5.75
N ILE A 193 15.55 -9.08 6.75
CA ILE A 193 16.65 -8.15 7.03
C ILE A 193 17.42 -8.66 8.23
N ASP A 194 18.50 -9.38 7.96
CA ASP A 194 19.46 -9.83 8.97
C ASP A 194 20.74 -8.99 8.87
N HIS A 195 20.92 -8.11 9.86
CA HIS A 195 22.12 -7.28 9.96
C HIS A 195 23.25 -8.08 10.61
N ALA A 196 24.45 -7.90 10.10
CA ALA A 196 25.68 -8.48 10.60
C ALA A 196 26.73 -7.39 10.81
N LEU A 197 27.60 -7.58 11.80
CA LEU A 197 28.79 -6.76 12.00
C LEU A 197 29.91 -7.30 11.10
N LEU A 198 30.38 -6.47 10.16
CA LEU A 198 31.37 -6.84 9.16
C LEU A 198 32.67 -6.09 9.41
N GLY A 199 33.78 -6.80 9.54
CA GLY A 199 35.12 -6.23 9.73
C GLY A 199 36.07 -6.61 8.60
N VAL A 200 37.22 -5.95 8.53
CA VAL A 200 38.32 -6.34 7.64
C VAL A 200 38.79 -7.75 8.02
N LYS A 201 39.21 -8.57 7.03
CA LYS A 201 39.69 -9.93 7.30
C LYS A 201 40.77 -10.00 8.39
N GLY A 202 40.55 -10.89 9.34
CA GLY A 202 41.42 -11.06 10.50
C GLY A 202 41.24 -10.02 11.62
N SER A 203 40.28 -9.10 11.49
CA SER A 203 39.80 -8.28 12.61
C SER A 203 39.11 -9.15 13.65
N ARG A 204 39.22 -8.75 14.91
CA ARG A 204 38.43 -9.28 16.02
C ARG A 204 37.47 -8.19 16.51
N ILE A 205 36.38 -8.57 17.16
CA ILE A 205 35.44 -7.63 17.79
C ILE A 205 36.19 -6.66 18.73
N SER A 206 37.19 -7.15 19.47
CA SER A 206 38.03 -6.33 20.37
C SER A 206 38.82 -5.21 19.68
N ASP A 207 39.04 -5.31 18.37
CA ASP A 207 39.77 -4.33 17.57
C ASP A 207 38.87 -3.15 17.19
N ILE A 208 37.54 -3.35 17.15
CA ILE A 208 36.58 -2.39 16.61
C ILE A 208 36.41 -1.19 17.54
N ARG A 209 36.42 0.01 16.95
CA ARG A 209 36.20 1.29 17.61
C ARG A 209 35.16 2.13 16.89
N CYS A 210 35.02 1.97 15.58
CA CYS A 210 34.08 2.73 14.77
C CYS A 210 33.19 1.81 13.93
N VAL A 211 31.88 2.06 13.94
CA VAL A 211 30.87 1.29 13.23
C VAL A 211 30.08 2.17 12.26
N TYR A 212 30.10 1.82 10.99
CA TYR A 212 29.39 2.54 9.93
C TYR A 212 28.11 1.83 9.53
N SER A 213 27.02 2.56 9.32
CA SER A 213 25.82 2.03 8.65
C SER A 213 24.82 3.11 8.25
N HIS A 214 23.69 2.70 7.67
CA HIS A 214 22.54 3.58 7.49
C HIS A 214 21.92 3.95 8.85
N PRO A 215 21.40 5.18 9.08
CA PRO A 215 20.78 5.58 10.34
C PRO A 215 19.73 4.58 10.85
N GLN A 216 18.89 4.05 9.96
CA GLN A 216 17.87 3.07 10.33
C GLN A 216 18.47 1.72 10.76
N ALA A 217 19.58 1.29 10.16
CA ALA A 217 20.23 0.05 10.55
C ALA A 217 20.96 0.19 11.91
N LEU A 218 21.58 1.35 12.17
CA LEU A 218 22.13 1.68 13.49
C LEU A 218 21.05 1.66 14.56
N MET A 219 19.90 2.31 14.30
CA MET A 219 18.76 2.33 15.21
C MET A 219 18.20 0.92 15.45
N GLN A 220 18.15 0.07 14.42
CA GLN A 220 17.68 -1.31 14.53
C GLN A 220 18.64 -2.24 15.28
N CYS A 221 19.90 -1.82 15.51
CA CYS A 221 20.90 -2.57 16.27
C CYS A 221 21.33 -1.82 17.53
N ALA A 222 20.54 -0.84 17.99
CA ALA A 222 20.90 0.03 19.10
C ALA A 222 21.11 -0.77 20.40
N SER A 223 20.30 -1.81 20.65
CA SER A 223 20.48 -2.62 21.85
C SER A 223 21.83 -3.34 21.87
N TYR A 224 22.26 -3.89 20.73
CA TYR A 224 23.58 -4.52 20.59
C TYR A 224 24.71 -3.50 20.77
N LEU A 225 24.62 -2.37 20.07
CA LEU A 225 25.63 -1.31 20.11
C LEU A 225 25.76 -0.68 21.51
N GLU A 226 24.67 -0.41 22.20
CA GLU A 226 24.71 0.30 23.49
C GLU A 226 24.97 -0.63 24.67
N ARG A 227 24.50 -1.88 24.64
CA ARG A 227 24.61 -2.80 25.78
C ARG A 227 25.84 -3.67 25.74
N GLU A 228 26.20 -4.17 24.56
CA GLU A 228 27.29 -5.14 24.39
C GLU A 228 28.59 -4.44 24.04
N HIS A 229 28.53 -3.35 23.26
CA HIS A 229 29.70 -2.61 22.77
C HIS A 229 29.60 -1.08 22.92
N PRO A 230 29.39 -0.55 24.14
CA PRO A 230 29.27 0.90 24.37
C PRO A 230 30.52 1.71 23.97
N GLU A 231 31.66 1.03 23.75
CA GLU A 231 32.90 1.60 23.24
C GLU A 231 32.89 1.91 21.74
N PHE A 232 31.91 1.42 20.98
CA PHE A 232 31.81 1.66 19.53
C PHE A 232 31.25 3.07 19.24
N GLU A 233 32.02 3.86 18.49
CA GLU A 233 31.53 5.09 17.88
C GLU A 233 30.73 4.77 16.62
N THR A 234 29.48 5.22 16.54
CA THR A 234 28.60 4.95 15.40
C THR A 234 28.58 6.13 14.42
N ILE A 235 28.81 5.86 13.13
CA ILE A 235 28.83 6.88 12.08
C ILE A 235 27.81 6.52 10.99
N SER A 236 26.92 7.48 10.72
CA SER A 236 25.86 7.31 9.73
C SER A 236 26.36 7.56 8.30
N LEU A 237 26.02 6.64 7.40
CA LEU A 237 26.23 6.71 5.95
C LEU A 237 24.90 6.55 5.19
N LYS A 238 24.94 6.72 3.87
CA LYS A 238 23.73 6.74 3.03
C LYS A 238 23.05 5.40 2.83
N ASN A 239 23.75 4.27 2.92
CA ASN A 239 23.17 2.93 2.86
C ASN A 239 24.13 1.89 3.48
N THR A 240 23.61 0.71 3.79
CA THR A 240 24.35 -0.37 4.47
C THR A 240 25.47 -0.95 3.59
N ALA A 241 25.24 -1.14 2.29
CA ALA A 241 26.26 -1.63 1.37
C ALA A 241 27.42 -0.64 1.20
N ALA A 242 27.16 0.67 1.24
CA ALA A 242 28.17 1.71 1.20
C ALA A 242 29.04 1.72 2.46
N ALA A 243 28.49 1.33 3.61
CA ALA A 243 29.26 1.13 4.82
C ALA A 243 30.23 -0.06 4.67
N ALA A 244 29.76 -1.19 4.16
CA ALA A 244 30.62 -2.35 3.89
C ALA A 244 31.74 -1.99 2.90
N ARG A 245 31.40 -1.34 1.78
CA ARG A 245 32.40 -0.90 0.81
C ARG A 245 33.43 0.06 1.41
N LYS A 246 32.99 1.01 2.25
CA LYS A 246 33.92 1.93 2.93
C LYS A 246 34.91 1.17 3.80
N VAL A 247 34.45 0.24 4.65
CA VAL A 247 35.33 -0.53 5.54
C VAL A 247 36.36 -1.34 4.74
N GLN A 248 35.94 -1.89 3.60
CA GLN A 248 36.82 -2.57 2.66
C GLN A 248 37.87 -1.62 2.04
N GLU A 249 37.44 -0.44 1.59
CA GLU A 249 38.31 0.57 0.95
C GLU A 249 39.33 1.15 1.95
N ASP A 250 38.91 1.41 3.18
CA ASP A 250 39.78 1.94 4.24
C ASP A 250 40.80 0.90 4.73
N GLY A 251 40.43 -0.39 4.77
CA GLY A 251 41.31 -1.48 5.23
C GLY A 251 41.72 -1.40 6.71
N ASP A 252 41.07 -0.54 7.48
CA ASP A 252 41.35 -0.30 8.89
C ASP A 252 40.63 -1.32 9.76
N ARG A 253 41.40 -2.10 10.52
CA ARG A 253 40.88 -3.16 11.39
C ARG A 253 40.04 -2.65 12.56
N SER A 254 40.16 -1.36 12.90
CA SER A 254 39.34 -0.72 13.94
C SER A 254 37.95 -0.31 13.45
N GLN A 255 37.68 -0.46 12.16
CA GLN A 255 36.40 -0.12 11.56
C GLN A 255 35.58 -1.38 11.28
N ALA A 256 34.27 -1.26 11.49
CA ALA A 256 33.29 -2.26 11.09
C ALA A 256 32.09 -1.60 10.41
N ALA A 257 31.32 -2.41 9.68
CA ALA A 257 30.08 -1.99 9.04
C ALA A 257 28.92 -2.86 9.52
N ILE A 258 27.76 -2.26 9.74
CA ILE A 258 26.50 -3.01 9.86
C ILE A 258 25.87 -3.11 8.49
N ALA A 259 25.78 -4.32 7.95
CA ALA A 259 25.14 -4.61 6.67
C ALA A 259 24.63 -6.06 6.62
N GLY A 260 23.94 -6.44 5.55
CA GLY A 260 23.55 -7.85 5.37
C GLY A 260 24.78 -8.74 5.19
N ALA A 261 24.79 -9.94 5.79
CA ALA A 261 25.94 -10.86 5.80
C ALA A 261 26.54 -11.16 4.41
N ARG A 262 25.72 -11.14 3.35
CA ARG A 262 26.17 -11.27 1.95
C ARG A 262 27.27 -10.27 1.55
N ASN A 263 27.29 -9.09 2.17
CA ASN A 263 28.28 -8.05 1.89
C ASN A 263 29.69 -8.48 2.30
N ALA A 264 29.83 -9.43 3.22
CA ALA A 264 31.13 -10.02 3.55
C ALA A 264 31.79 -10.67 2.33
N LYS A 265 31.02 -11.43 1.55
CA LYS A 265 31.52 -12.07 0.32
C LYS A 265 31.78 -11.06 -0.80
N ILE A 266 30.87 -10.08 -0.96
CA ILE A 266 30.95 -9.07 -2.05
C ILE A 266 32.16 -8.15 -1.85
N TYR A 267 32.40 -7.71 -0.63
CA TYR A 267 33.45 -6.74 -0.30
C TYR A 267 34.66 -7.37 0.40
N ASP A 268 34.85 -8.68 0.27
CA ASP A 268 36.00 -9.39 0.86
C ASP A 268 36.23 -9.11 2.37
N LEU A 269 35.14 -8.94 3.12
CA LEU A 269 35.12 -8.72 4.57
C LEU A 269 34.84 -10.02 5.32
N GLU A 270 34.99 -9.97 6.65
CA GLU A 270 34.68 -11.06 7.56
C GLU A 270 33.45 -10.71 8.40
N VAL A 271 32.56 -11.70 8.57
CA VAL A 271 31.43 -11.57 9.48
C VAL A 271 31.94 -11.78 10.90
N LEU A 272 31.95 -10.72 11.70
CA LEU A 272 32.36 -10.78 13.10
C LEU A 272 31.21 -11.30 13.98
N GLU A 273 29.99 -10.88 13.67
CA GLU A 273 28.79 -11.32 14.37
C GLU A 273 27.56 -11.24 13.46
N GLU A 274 26.65 -12.21 13.59
CA GLU A 274 25.45 -12.33 12.77
C GLU A 274 24.18 -11.95 13.53
N ALA A 275 23.19 -11.47 12.78
CA ALA A 275 21.85 -11.17 13.28
C ALA A 275 21.86 -10.25 14.51
N ILE A 276 22.60 -9.14 14.46
CA ILE A 276 22.77 -8.19 15.59
C ILE A 276 21.59 -7.21 15.75
N GLN A 277 20.58 -7.29 14.89
CA GLN A 277 19.38 -6.46 15.01
C GLN A 277 18.51 -6.83 16.22
N ASP A 278 17.82 -5.84 16.76
CA ASP A 278 16.94 -5.94 17.92
C ASP A 278 15.71 -6.81 17.62
N ASN A 279 15.09 -6.63 16.45
CA ASN A 279 13.95 -7.42 15.99
C ASN A 279 14.40 -8.55 15.03
N LYS A 280 14.25 -9.81 15.45
CA LYS A 280 14.58 -10.98 14.61
C LYS A 280 13.57 -11.24 13.48
N HIS A 281 12.40 -10.62 13.54
CA HIS A 281 11.35 -10.65 12.51
C HIS A 281 11.34 -9.35 11.68
N ASN A 282 12.52 -8.80 11.40
CA ASN A 282 12.68 -7.62 10.56
C ASN A 282 12.60 -8.02 9.08
N GLU A 283 11.60 -7.49 8.38
CA GLU A 283 11.35 -7.76 6.98
C GLU A 283 11.07 -6.45 6.26
N THR A 284 11.48 -6.38 4.99
CA THR A 284 11.15 -5.26 4.11
C THR A 284 10.36 -5.79 2.94
N ARG A 285 9.19 -5.19 2.71
CA ARG A 285 8.37 -5.41 1.53
C ARG A 285 8.85 -4.49 0.41
N PHE A 286 9.24 -5.10 -0.69
CA PHE A 286 9.60 -4.44 -1.93
C PHE A 286 8.48 -4.61 -2.94
N ILE A 287 8.23 -3.56 -3.72
CA ILE A 287 7.36 -3.60 -4.90
C ILE A 287 8.23 -3.59 -6.15
N ILE A 288 7.73 -4.27 -7.17
CA ILE A 288 8.30 -4.30 -8.51
C ILE A 288 7.40 -3.42 -9.38
N VAL A 289 7.97 -2.36 -9.93
CA VAL A 289 7.22 -1.41 -10.76
C VAL A 289 7.69 -1.45 -12.21
N SER A 290 6.77 -1.22 -13.14
CA SER A 290 7.04 -1.13 -14.58
C SER A 290 6.33 0.08 -15.18
N GLY A 291 6.84 0.59 -16.31
CA GLY A 291 6.13 1.57 -17.12
C GLY A 291 4.93 0.96 -17.87
N GLU A 292 4.89 -0.37 -18.00
CA GLU A 292 3.76 -1.07 -18.59
C GLU A 292 2.70 -1.39 -17.53
N LYS A 293 1.46 -0.96 -17.78
CA LYS A 293 0.29 -1.30 -16.97
C LYS A 293 -0.16 -2.72 -17.30
N LYS A 294 0.46 -3.72 -16.69
CA LYS A 294 0.15 -5.14 -16.89
C LYS A 294 0.02 -5.90 -15.58
N TYR A 295 -0.72 -6.99 -15.61
CA TYR A 295 -0.92 -7.87 -14.46
C TYR A 295 -1.06 -9.32 -14.88
N LEU A 296 -0.80 -10.25 -13.97
CA LEU A 296 -1.00 -11.67 -14.22
C LEU A 296 -2.47 -12.05 -14.07
N ALA A 297 -2.96 -13.00 -14.88
CA ALA A 297 -4.31 -13.55 -14.75
C ALA A 297 -4.58 -14.16 -13.36
N ARG A 298 -3.52 -14.60 -12.67
CA ARG A 298 -3.55 -15.14 -11.31
C ARG A 298 -3.33 -14.11 -10.19
N ALA A 299 -3.14 -12.84 -10.53
CA ALA A 299 -2.90 -11.79 -9.54
C ALA A 299 -4.08 -11.70 -8.56
N ASP A 300 -3.79 -11.61 -7.27
CA ASP A 300 -4.79 -11.69 -6.20
C ASP A 300 -4.73 -10.50 -5.24
N LYS A 301 -3.86 -9.52 -5.51
CA LYS A 301 -3.76 -8.28 -4.76
C LYS A 301 -3.89 -7.08 -5.66
N ILE A 302 -4.63 -6.07 -5.21
CA ILE A 302 -4.75 -4.78 -5.89
C ILE A 302 -4.32 -3.68 -4.94
N SER A 303 -3.49 -2.77 -5.45
CA SER A 303 -3.15 -1.52 -4.77
C SER A 303 -3.84 -0.35 -5.48
N ILE A 304 -4.51 0.50 -4.72
CA ILE A 304 -5.12 1.73 -5.22
C ILE A 304 -4.70 2.93 -4.38
N CYS A 305 -4.89 4.10 -4.94
CA CYS A 305 -4.74 5.38 -4.28
C CYS A 305 -5.97 6.25 -4.56
N PHE A 306 -6.48 6.96 -3.56
CA PHE A 306 -7.52 7.97 -3.75
C PHE A 306 -7.37 9.11 -2.74
N GLU A 307 -7.94 10.27 -3.05
CA GLU A 307 -7.95 11.45 -2.20
C GLU A 307 -9.36 11.73 -1.67
N LEU A 308 -9.44 12.18 -0.42
CA LEU A 308 -10.70 12.51 0.24
C LEU A 308 -10.68 13.93 0.79
N PRO A 309 -11.81 14.66 0.73
CA PRO A 309 -11.98 15.88 1.50
C PRO A 309 -12.00 15.55 3.00
N ASN A 310 -11.52 16.49 3.82
CA ASN A 310 -11.53 16.35 5.27
C ASN A 310 -12.92 16.64 5.86
N GLU A 311 -13.83 15.71 5.65
CA GLU A 311 -15.22 15.78 6.11
C GLU A 311 -15.57 14.55 6.95
N LYS A 312 -16.55 14.69 7.84
CA LYS A 312 -17.00 13.60 8.71
C LYS A 312 -17.53 12.45 7.86
N GLY A 313 -17.14 11.22 8.19
CA GLY A 313 -17.62 10.00 7.52
C GLY A 313 -16.97 9.70 6.17
N SER A 314 -16.22 10.62 5.54
CA SER A 314 -15.66 10.43 4.19
C SER A 314 -14.88 9.13 4.02
N LEU A 315 -13.94 8.84 4.93
CA LEU A 315 -13.17 7.60 4.88
C LEU A 315 -14.06 6.38 5.10
N TYR A 316 -14.94 6.42 6.10
CA TYR A 316 -15.84 5.32 6.41
C TYR A 316 -16.75 4.95 5.23
N HIS A 317 -17.39 5.93 4.60
CA HIS A 317 -18.22 5.70 3.42
C HIS A 317 -17.41 5.16 2.24
N THR A 318 -16.18 5.65 2.05
CA THR A 318 -15.28 5.16 1.00
C THR A 318 -14.90 3.69 1.25
N LEU A 319 -14.49 3.34 2.46
CA LEU A 319 -14.13 1.95 2.81
C LEU A 319 -15.32 1.00 2.76
N SER A 320 -16.54 1.50 2.93
CA SER A 320 -17.75 0.68 2.83
C SER A 320 -17.97 0.07 1.44
N HIS A 321 -17.31 0.56 0.38
CA HIS A 321 -17.31 -0.07 -0.96
C HIS A 321 -16.65 -1.45 -0.94
N PHE A 322 -15.61 -1.67 -0.12
CA PHE A 322 -14.98 -2.99 0.02
C PHE A 322 -15.89 -3.98 0.73
N ILE A 323 -16.43 -3.58 1.89
CA ILE A 323 -17.31 -4.43 2.72
C ILE A 323 -18.51 -4.92 1.91
N PHE A 324 -19.17 -4.03 1.16
CA PHE A 324 -20.37 -4.39 0.41
C PHE A 324 -20.11 -5.33 -0.76
N ASN A 325 -18.92 -5.30 -1.33
CA ASN A 325 -18.49 -6.19 -2.40
C ASN A 325 -17.78 -7.44 -1.86
N GLY A 326 -17.72 -7.63 -0.54
CA GLY A 326 -17.05 -8.78 0.07
C GLY A 326 -15.53 -8.80 -0.12
N LEU A 327 -14.91 -7.63 -0.35
CA LEU A 327 -13.48 -7.50 -0.59
C LEU A 327 -12.72 -7.33 0.72
N ASN A 328 -11.65 -8.09 0.90
CA ASN A 328 -10.81 -8.01 2.09
C ASN A 328 -9.66 -7.02 1.90
N MET A 329 -9.58 -6.00 2.75
CA MET A 329 -8.44 -5.09 2.78
C MET A 329 -7.30 -5.68 3.60
N SER A 330 -6.08 -5.62 3.08
CA SER A 330 -4.87 -6.04 3.78
C SER A 330 -4.03 -4.88 4.30
N ARG A 331 -4.22 -3.67 3.74
CA ARG A 331 -3.48 -2.48 4.15
C ARG A 331 -4.25 -1.19 3.90
N ILE A 332 -4.06 -0.22 4.78
CA ILE A 332 -4.42 1.18 4.53
C ILE A 332 -3.33 2.10 5.10
N GLU A 333 -2.90 3.08 4.32
CA GLU A 333 -1.91 4.09 4.71
C GLU A 333 -2.39 5.48 4.28
N SER A 334 -2.16 6.51 5.10
CA SER A 334 -2.55 7.89 4.80
C SER A 334 -1.35 8.80 4.62
N ARG A 335 -1.39 9.67 3.62
CA ARG A 335 -0.34 10.66 3.32
C ARG A 335 -0.96 12.04 3.20
N PRO A 336 -0.42 13.07 3.89
CA PRO A 336 -0.92 14.43 3.74
C PRO A 336 -0.68 14.95 2.31
N LEU A 337 -1.64 15.69 1.75
CA LEU A 337 -1.49 16.28 0.43
C LEU A 337 -0.58 17.52 0.47
N PRO A 338 0.47 17.59 -0.37
CA PRO A 338 1.31 18.78 -0.45
C PRO A 338 0.50 20.04 -0.81
N GLY A 339 0.66 21.10 -0.04
CA GLY A 339 -0.02 22.38 -0.28
C GLY A 339 -1.49 22.46 0.14
N LYS A 340 -2.06 21.38 0.71
CA LYS A 340 -3.43 21.37 1.24
C LYS A 340 -3.47 20.92 2.68
N ASN A 341 -3.80 21.84 3.58
CA ASN A 341 -3.87 21.52 5.01
C ASN A 341 -5.01 20.53 5.29
N TRP A 342 -4.67 19.45 5.99
CA TRP A 342 -5.61 18.44 6.49
C TRP A 342 -6.36 17.63 5.43
N GLU A 343 -6.01 17.74 4.14
CA GLU A 343 -6.46 16.78 3.13
C GLU A 343 -5.44 15.65 3.00
N TYR A 344 -5.94 14.43 2.79
CA TYR A 344 -5.13 13.22 2.77
C TYR A 344 -5.39 12.40 1.52
N ARG A 345 -4.33 11.74 1.08
CA ARG A 345 -4.32 10.66 0.12
C ARG A 345 -4.25 9.34 0.87
N PHE A 346 -5.04 8.37 0.46
CA PHE A 346 -5.07 7.04 1.04
C PHE A 346 -4.57 6.02 0.04
N PHE A 347 -3.66 5.17 0.49
CA PHE A 347 -3.17 4.01 -0.23
C PHE A 347 -3.79 2.77 0.39
N VAL A 348 -4.42 1.93 -0.44
CA VAL A 348 -5.14 0.74 0.03
C VAL A 348 -4.68 -0.47 -0.76
N ASP A 349 -4.31 -1.53 -0.05
CA ASP A 349 -4.14 -2.86 -0.63
C ASP A 349 -5.34 -3.73 -0.23
N PHE A 350 -5.89 -4.46 -1.19
CA PHE A 350 -6.98 -5.41 -0.96
C PHE A 350 -6.86 -6.63 -1.86
N ALA A 351 -7.49 -7.72 -1.44
CA ALA A 351 -7.50 -8.98 -2.18
C ALA A 351 -8.52 -8.93 -3.34
N GLY A 352 -8.11 -9.43 -4.50
CA GLY A 352 -8.94 -9.58 -5.69
C GLY A 352 -8.17 -9.41 -6.99
N ASN A 353 -8.87 -9.62 -8.10
CA ASN A 353 -8.38 -9.41 -9.46
C ASN A 353 -9.23 -8.38 -10.21
N LEU A 354 -8.63 -7.57 -11.08
CA LEU A 354 -9.35 -6.55 -11.85
C LEU A 354 -10.45 -7.11 -12.78
N ARG A 355 -10.42 -8.42 -13.06
CA ARG A 355 -11.44 -9.14 -13.84
C ARG A 355 -12.66 -9.55 -13.02
N GLU A 356 -12.58 -9.50 -11.69
CA GLU A 356 -13.69 -9.89 -10.82
C GLU A 356 -14.76 -8.80 -10.78
N GLU A 357 -16.02 -9.21 -10.93
CA GLU A 357 -17.16 -8.28 -10.88
C GLU A 357 -17.21 -7.49 -9.57
N ALA A 358 -16.91 -8.14 -8.44
CA ALA A 358 -16.89 -7.49 -7.13
C ALA A 358 -15.85 -6.35 -7.06
N VAL A 359 -14.67 -6.56 -7.63
CA VAL A 359 -13.62 -5.55 -7.73
C VAL A 359 -14.04 -4.41 -8.64
N GLN A 360 -14.55 -4.72 -9.82
CA GLN A 360 -15.02 -3.71 -10.78
C GLN A 360 -16.12 -2.83 -10.18
N ASN A 361 -17.08 -3.44 -9.48
CA ASN A 361 -18.14 -2.73 -8.76
C ASN A 361 -17.57 -1.77 -7.71
N ALA A 362 -16.60 -2.22 -6.92
CA ALA A 362 -15.97 -1.38 -5.91
C ALA A 362 -15.22 -0.20 -6.55
N LEU A 363 -14.45 -0.45 -7.61
CA LEU A 363 -13.68 0.59 -8.31
C LEU A 363 -14.58 1.66 -8.94
N VAL A 364 -15.70 1.27 -9.56
CA VAL A 364 -16.68 2.24 -10.10
C VAL A 364 -17.25 3.13 -8.99
N GLY A 365 -17.62 2.54 -7.85
CA GLY A 365 -18.12 3.30 -6.71
C GLY A 365 -17.07 4.24 -6.11
N LEU A 366 -15.83 3.78 -5.98
CA LEU A 366 -14.71 4.59 -5.52
C LEU A 366 -14.40 5.73 -6.49
N ALA A 367 -14.40 5.49 -7.81
CA ALA A 367 -14.11 6.51 -8.81
C ALA A 367 -15.14 7.65 -8.77
N ALA A 368 -16.42 7.30 -8.54
CA ALA A 368 -17.51 8.26 -8.47
C ALA A 368 -17.56 9.07 -7.16
N GLU A 369 -17.03 8.52 -6.06
CA GLU A 369 -17.16 9.11 -4.72
C GLU A 369 -15.85 9.68 -4.15
N THR A 370 -14.71 9.43 -4.80
CA THR A 370 -13.40 9.93 -4.39
C THR A 370 -12.79 10.89 -5.42
N ARG A 371 -11.72 11.58 -5.06
CA ARG A 371 -10.94 12.40 -5.99
C ARG A 371 -9.67 11.66 -6.39
N GLY A 372 -9.35 11.68 -7.69
CA GLY A 372 -8.08 11.15 -8.19
C GLY A 372 -7.85 9.68 -7.88
N LEU A 373 -8.90 8.83 -7.97
CA LEU A 373 -8.71 7.39 -7.87
C LEU A 373 -7.70 6.93 -8.92
N ARG A 374 -6.68 6.21 -8.47
CA ARG A 374 -5.64 5.62 -9.31
C ARG A 374 -5.44 4.17 -8.89
N ILE A 375 -5.50 3.27 -9.88
CA ILE A 375 -5.04 1.89 -9.70
C ILE A 375 -3.52 1.89 -9.82
N LEU A 376 -2.85 1.47 -8.77
CA LEU A 376 -1.39 1.39 -8.72
C LEU A 376 -0.87 0.06 -9.24
N GLY A 377 -1.66 -1.01 -9.13
CA GLY A 377 -1.30 -2.32 -9.67
C GLY A 377 -2.28 -3.42 -9.30
N ASN A 378 -2.26 -4.51 -10.06
CA ASN A 378 -2.83 -5.79 -9.68
C ASN A 378 -1.71 -6.82 -9.84
N TYR A 379 -1.34 -7.53 -8.78
CA TYR A 379 -0.15 -8.38 -8.78
C TYR A 379 -0.28 -9.59 -7.86
#